data_AF-A0A358UX69-F1
#
_entry.id   AF-A0A358UX69-F1
#
_cell.length_a   1.000
_cell.length_b   1.000
_cell.length_c   1.000
_cell.angle_alpha   90.00
_cell.angle_beta   90.00
_cell.angle_gamma   90.00
#
_symmetry.space_group_name_H-M   'P 1'
#
loop_
_entity.id
_entity.type
_entity.pdbx_description
1 polymer ?
#
loop_
_entity_poly.entity_id
_entity_poly.type
_entity_poly.pdbx_seq_one_letter_code
_entity_poly.pdbx_strand_id
1 'polypeptide(L)'
;MNLDAKNKIIIAGAGLSGLATASVLPQNSFMLFESEAEPGGLCRSIRHEGYTFDYTGHLLHLKGEMLEWVEKLMPNNLIVQKRRAYVFSHGRMIDYPFQLHFGQLPNGVRDECLCGFEEIQDSKIDITNFATWSETTFGKGITKYFMRPYNEKLFRTKLEELSADAVQYIPR
;
A
#
# COMPACT_ATOMS: atom_id res chain seq x y z
N MET A 1 -36.35 16.68 12.56
CA MET A 1 -35.90 15.28 12.57
C MET A 1 -35.98 14.79 14.00
N ASN A 2 -36.96 13.95 14.35
CA ASN A 2 -37.11 13.45 15.71
C ASN A 2 -36.00 12.41 16.00
N LEU A 3 -35.14 12.75 16.96
CA LEU A 3 -34.06 11.91 17.44
C LEU A 3 -34.58 11.01 18.57
N ASP A 4 -35.30 9.94 18.23
CA ASP A 4 -35.48 8.82 19.17
C ASP A 4 -34.15 8.04 19.24
N ALA A 5 -33.27 8.53 20.11
CA ALA A 5 -31.85 8.20 20.19
C ALA A 5 -31.52 6.85 20.84
N LYS A 6 -32.50 6.02 21.18
CA LYS A 6 -32.25 4.94 22.13
C LYS A 6 -31.45 3.74 21.59
N ASN A 7 -31.35 3.54 20.27
CA ASN A 7 -30.69 2.35 19.69
C ASN A 7 -29.99 2.57 18.33
N LYS A 8 -29.60 3.80 17.96
CA LYS A 8 -28.97 4.05 16.65
C LYS A 8 -27.44 4.13 16.76
N ILE A 9 -26.76 3.31 15.95
CA ILE A 9 -25.29 3.35 15.79
C ILE A 9 -24.91 4.67 15.10
N ILE A 10 -23.87 5.35 15.60
CA ILE A 10 -23.33 6.56 14.95
C ILE A 10 -22.05 6.18 14.22
N ILE A 11 -21.98 6.53 12.94
CA ILE A 11 -20.81 6.38 12.08
C ILE A 11 -20.30 7.79 11.76
N ALA A 12 -19.06 8.08 12.16
CA ALA A 12 -18.39 9.34 11.86
C ALA A 12 -17.37 9.13 10.72
N GLY A 13 -17.65 9.74 9.57
CA GLY A 13 -16.90 9.63 8.32
C GLY A 13 -17.57 8.71 7.31
N ALA A 14 -17.81 9.21 6.10
CA ALA A 14 -18.25 8.45 4.92
C ALA A 14 -17.07 8.02 4.04
N GLY A 15 -15.90 7.76 4.63
CA GLY A 15 -14.80 7.07 3.94
C GLY A 15 -15.11 5.59 3.70
N LEU A 16 -14.17 4.87 3.06
CA LEU A 16 -14.33 3.45 2.75
C LEU A 16 -14.77 2.62 3.96
N SER A 17 -14.14 2.81 5.12
CA SER A 17 -14.50 2.09 6.36
C SER A 17 -15.93 2.38 6.83
N GLY A 18 -16.32 3.65 6.87
CA GLY A 18 -17.66 4.05 7.32
C GLY A 18 -18.77 3.57 6.38
N LEU A 19 -18.53 3.66 5.07
CA LEU A 19 -19.44 3.13 4.05
C LEU A 19 -19.54 1.60 4.11
N ALA A 20 -18.42 0.90 4.30
CA ALA A 20 -18.42 -0.55 4.48
C ALA A 20 -19.21 -0.97 5.72
N THR A 21 -19.02 -0.29 6.86
CA THR A 21 -19.82 -0.53 8.07
C THR A 21 -21.30 -0.28 7.83
N ALA A 22 -21.66 0.86 7.21
CA ALA A 22 -23.03 1.19 6.87
C ALA A 22 -23.69 0.15 5.94
N SER A 23 -22.90 -0.45 5.02
CA SER A 23 -23.40 -1.42 4.03
C SER A 23 -23.86 -2.76 4.62
N VAL A 24 -23.37 -3.12 5.81
CA VAL A 24 -23.71 -4.39 6.49
C VAL A 24 -24.69 -4.22 7.64
N LEU A 25 -24.97 -2.99 8.06
CA LEU A 25 -25.93 -2.70 9.13
C LEU A 25 -27.37 -2.68 8.59
N PRO A 26 -28.37 -3.10 9.38
CA PRO A 26 -29.77 -3.00 8.99
C PRO A 26 -30.16 -1.56 8.63
N GLN A 27 -30.99 -1.40 7.60
CA GLN A 27 -31.48 -0.08 7.21
C GLN A 27 -32.15 0.63 8.40
N ASN A 28 -31.90 1.94 8.54
CA ASN A 28 -32.39 2.79 9.63
C ASN A 28 -31.86 2.47 11.06
N SER A 29 -30.91 1.53 11.20
CA SER A 29 -30.25 1.22 12.48
C SER A 29 -29.06 2.13 12.80
N PHE A 30 -28.65 2.98 11.86
CA PHE A 30 -27.50 3.86 12.02
C PHE A 30 -27.76 5.28 11.51
N MET A 31 -26.91 6.20 11.94
CA MET A 31 -26.75 7.54 11.39
C MET A 31 -25.30 7.72 10.95
N LEU A 32 -25.09 8.10 9.70
CA LEU A 32 -23.77 8.36 9.15
C LEU A 32 -23.59 9.85 8.91
N PHE A 33 -22.46 10.38 9.37
CA PHE A 33 -22.09 11.79 9.21
C PHE A 33 -20.78 11.89 8.45
N GLU A 34 -20.70 12.85 7.53
CA GLU A 34 -19.49 13.20 6.77
C GLU A 34 -19.32 14.71 6.85
N SER A 35 -18.09 15.17 7.12
CA SER A 35 -17.77 16.60 7.15
C SER A 35 -17.60 17.17 5.76
N GLU A 36 -17.19 16.34 4.81
CA GLU A 36 -16.96 16.70 3.42
C GLU A 36 -18.26 16.76 2.60
N ALA A 37 -18.22 17.46 1.46
CA ALA A 37 -19.39 17.58 0.58
C ALA A 37 -19.79 16.27 -0.11
N GLU A 38 -18.85 15.32 -0.24
CA GLU A 38 -19.04 14.06 -0.94
C GLU A 38 -18.40 12.89 -0.16
N PRO A 39 -19.02 11.70 -0.16
CA PRO A 39 -18.46 10.52 0.50
C PRO A 39 -17.26 9.94 -0.26
N GLY A 40 -16.47 9.13 0.44
CA GLY A 40 -15.36 8.35 -0.11
C GLY A 40 -14.02 8.59 0.59
N GLY A 41 -13.90 9.67 1.37
CA GLY A 41 -12.66 10.00 2.11
C GLY A 41 -11.44 10.09 1.19
N LEU A 42 -10.38 9.33 1.51
CA LEU A 42 -9.16 9.25 0.69
C LEU A 42 -9.34 8.48 -0.62
N CYS A 43 -10.43 7.71 -0.77
CA CYS A 43 -10.74 6.95 -1.99
C CYS A 43 -11.56 7.76 -3.00
N ARG A 44 -11.66 9.08 -2.84
CA ARG A 44 -12.32 9.98 -3.80
C ARG A 44 -11.39 10.35 -4.94
N SER A 45 -12.02 10.74 -6.04
CA SER A 45 -11.35 11.34 -7.20
C SER A 45 -11.72 12.81 -7.35
N ILE A 46 -10.76 13.62 -7.78
CA ILE A 46 -10.90 15.04 -8.11
C ILE A 46 -10.90 15.16 -9.64
N ARG A 47 -11.86 15.90 -10.19
CA ARG A 47 -11.88 16.25 -11.61
C ARG A 47 -11.38 17.67 -11.82
N HIS A 48 -10.39 17.85 -12.68
CA HIS A 48 -9.83 19.15 -13.01
C HIS A 48 -9.45 19.19 -14.49
N GLU A 49 -9.96 20.18 -15.23
CA GLU A 49 -9.65 20.40 -16.66
C GLU A 49 -9.80 19.15 -17.55
N GLY A 50 -10.83 18.34 -17.31
CA GLY A 50 -11.09 17.11 -18.06
C GLY A 50 -10.27 15.89 -17.62
N TYR A 51 -9.35 16.05 -16.67
CA TYR A 51 -8.58 14.98 -16.05
C TYR A 51 -9.21 14.53 -14.73
N THR A 52 -9.02 13.27 -14.40
CA THR A 52 -9.42 12.68 -13.10
C THR A 52 -8.17 12.28 -12.33
N PHE A 53 -8.07 12.73 -11.09
CA PHE A 53 -6.97 12.45 -10.19
C PHE A 53 -7.50 11.81 -8.92
N ASP A 54 -6.84 10.78 -8.43
CA ASP A 54 -7.08 10.28 -7.09
C ASP A 54 -6.08 10.92 -6.10
N TYR A 55 -6.41 10.90 -4.81
CA TYR A 55 -5.47 11.32 -3.76
C TYR A 55 -4.21 10.43 -3.69
N THR A 56 -4.31 9.19 -4.15
CA THR A 56 -3.21 8.23 -4.27
C THR A 56 -3.55 7.18 -5.33
N GLY A 57 -2.61 6.29 -5.66
CA GLY A 57 -2.90 5.17 -6.54
C GLY A 57 -3.79 4.14 -5.85
N HIS A 58 -5.06 4.05 -6.24
CA HIS A 58 -5.97 2.99 -5.79
C HIS A 58 -5.96 1.82 -6.78
N LEU A 59 -5.44 0.68 -6.34
CA LEU A 59 -5.44 -0.56 -7.10
C LEU A 59 -6.14 -1.64 -6.27
N LEU A 60 -7.22 -2.19 -6.81
CA LEU A 60 -8.02 -3.21 -6.13
C LEU A 60 -7.37 -4.59 -6.31
N HIS A 61 -6.60 -5.03 -5.32
CA HIS A 61 -6.03 -6.38 -5.25
C HIS A 61 -6.98 -7.35 -4.54
N LEU A 62 -8.21 -7.47 -5.04
CA LEU A 62 -9.28 -8.25 -4.42
C LEU A 62 -9.30 -9.71 -4.90
N LYS A 63 -9.75 -10.61 -4.04
CA LYS A 63 -9.93 -12.04 -4.31
C LYS A 63 -11.16 -12.58 -3.56
N GLY A 64 -11.71 -13.69 -4.04
CA GLY A 64 -12.80 -14.40 -3.37
C GLY A 64 -14.04 -13.53 -3.14
N GLU A 65 -14.67 -13.68 -1.98
CA GLU A 65 -15.92 -12.99 -1.61
C GLU A 65 -15.83 -11.46 -1.75
N MET A 66 -14.66 -10.87 -1.47
CA MET A 66 -14.46 -9.42 -1.61
C MET A 66 -14.51 -8.95 -3.06
N LEU A 67 -13.97 -9.74 -4.00
CA LEU A 67 -14.05 -9.41 -5.43
C LEU A 67 -15.50 -9.50 -5.90
N GLU A 68 -16.19 -10.59 -5.56
CA GLU A 68 -17.61 -10.78 -5.92
C GLU A 68 -18.50 -9.68 -5.34
N TRP A 69 -18.22 -9.26 -4.11
CA TRP A 69 -18.95 -8.17 -3.47
C TRP A 69 -18.76 -6.85 -4.22
N VAL A 70 -17.52 -6.51 -4.60
CA VAL A 70 -17.22 -5.30 -5.35
C VAL A 70 -17.77 -5.34 -6.78
N GLU A 71 -17.73 -6.49 -7.46
CA GLU A 71 -18.35 -6.68 -8.78
C GLU A 71 -19.86 -6.46 -8.75
N LYS A 72 -20.53 -6.91 -7.68
CA LYS A 72 -21.98 -6.64 -7.46
C LYS A 72 -22.27 -5.16 -7.22
N LEU A 73 -21.37 -4.45 -6.51
CA LEU A 73 -21.54 -3.02 -6.24
C LEU A 73 -21.28 -2.14 -7.48
N MET A 74 -20.39 -2.58 -8.36
CA MET A 74 -19.94 -1.79 -9.52
C MET A 74 -20.04 -2.60 -10.83
N PRO A 75 -21.27 -3.01 -11.23
CA PRO A 75 -21.45 -3.84 -12.40
C PRO A 75 -20.95 -3.12 -13.65
N ASN A 76 -20.10 -3.79 -14.43
CA ASN A 76 -19.49 -3.27 -15.67
C ASN A 76 -18.61 -2.02 -15.49
N ASN A 77 -18.20 -1.68 -14.25
CA ASN A 77 -17.38 -0.50 -13.96
C ASN A 77 -16.00 -0.87 -13.37
N LEU A 78 -15.52 -2.07 -13.70
CA LEU A 78 -14.21 -2.57 -13.30
C LEU A 78 -13.38 -2.89 -14.53
N ILE A 79 -12.11 -2.48 -14.49
CA ILE A 79 -11.14 -2.78 -15.54
C ILE A 79 -10.04 -3.64 -14.93
N VAL A 80 -9.89 -4.87 -15.44
CA VAL A 80 -8.81 -5.76 -15.03
C VAL A 80 -7.52 -5.36 -15.74
N GLN A 81 -6.45 -5.15 -14.98
CA GLN A 81 -5.14 -4.77 -15.50
C GLN A 81 -4.07 -5.77 -15.09
N LYS A 82 -3.21 -6.16 -16.04
CA LYS A 82 -2.01 -6.94 -15.73
C LYS A 82 -1.00 -5.99 -15.08
N ARG A 83 -0.64 -6.24 -13.81
CA ARG A 83 0.35 -5.43 -13.08
C ARG A 83 1.67 -5.35 -13.85
N ARG A 84 2.14 -4.14 -14.11
CA ARG A 84 3.49 -3.82 -14.59
C ARG A 84 4.06 -2.75 -13.67
N ALA A 85 5.07 -3.10 -12.89
CA ALA A 85 5.67 -2.23 -11.91
C ALA A 85 7.19 -2.30 -12.05
N TYR A 86 7.84 -1.14 -11.87
CA TYR A 86 9.26 -0.97 -12.12
C TYR A 86 9.90 -0.09 -11.05
N VAL A 87 11.18 -0.32 -10.79
CA VAL A 87 12.05 0.53 -9.99
C VAL A 87 12.97 1.28 -10.95
N PHE A 88 12.85 2.61 -11.00
CA PHE A 88 13.81 3.42 -11.75
C PHE A 88 15.06 3.66 -10.89
N SER A 89 16.20 3.09 -11.29
CA SER A 89 17.46 3.19 -10.55
C SER A 89 18.65 3.16 -11.51
N HIS A 90 19.66 3.99 -11.26
CA HIS A 90 20.88 4.09 -12.07
C HIS A 90 20.60 4.28 -13.59
N GLY A 91 19.59 5.09 -13.92
CA GLY A 91 19.21 5.35 -15.32
C GLY A 91 18.52 4.18 -16.03
N ARG A 92 18.09 3.14 -15.29
CA ARG A 92 17.44 1.94 -15.83
C ARG A 92 16.09 1.71 -15.18
N MET A 93 15.16 1.15 -15.93
CA MET A 93 13.92 0.58 -15.42
C MET A 93 14.18 -0.87 -15.05
N ILE A 94 14.07 -1.19 -13.77
CA ILE A 94 14.25 -2.55 -13.23
C ILE A 94 12.88 -3.12 -12.93
N ASP A 95 12.59 -4.34 -13.36
CA ASP A 95 11.33 -5.00 -13.06
C ASP A 95 11.15 -5.18 -11.54
N TYR A 96 9.93 -4.95 -11.06
CA TYR A 96 9.57 -5.26 -9.68
C TYR A 96 9.31 -6.77 -9.53
N PRO A 97 9.78 -7.42 -8.45
CA PRO A 97 10.53 -6.85 -7.32
C PRO A 97 12.04 -6.76 -7.58
N PHE A 98 12.70 -5.74 -7.00
CA PHE A 98 14.11 -5.40 -7.23
C PHE A 98 15.06 -6.58 -7.01
N GLN A 99 14.85 -7.34 -5.93
CA GLN A 99 15.70 -8.46 -5.51
C GLN A 99 15.68 -9.67 -6.47
N LEU A 100 14.72 -9.73 -7.40
CA LEU A 100 14.63 -10.82 -8.38
C LEU A 100 15.21 -10.45 -9.76
N HIS A 101 15.61 -9.20 -9.96
CA HIS A 101 15.97 -8.67 -11.29
C HIS A 101 17.39 -8.09 -11.34
N PHE A 102 18.32 -8.70 -10.61
CA PHE A 102 19.73 -8.30 -10.54
C PHE A 102 20.47 -8.27 -11.88
N GLY A 103 20.05 -9.08 -12.86
CA GLY A 103 20.60 -9.03 -14.21
C GLY A 103 20.39 -7.68 -14.92
N GLN A 104 19.46 -6.85 -14.44
CA GLN A 104 19.16 -5.53 -15.00
C GLN A 104 19.99 -4.41 -14.34
N LEU A 105 20.67 -4.71 -13.22
CA LEU A 105 21.51 -3.76 -12.48
C LEU A 105 22.87 -3.51 -13.16
N PRO A 106 23.50 -2.35 -12.94
CA PRO A 106 24.92 -2.17 -13.22
C PRO A 106 25.77 -3.19 -12.43
N ASN A 107 26.87 -3.68 -13.01
CA ASN A 107 27.71 -4.74 -12.41
C ASN A 107 28.13 -4.41 -10.96
N GLY A 108 28.67 -3.23 -10.69
CA GLY A 108 29.11 -2.88 -9.32
C GLY A 108 27.97 -2.87 -8.29
N VAL A 109 26.76 -2.44 -8.70
CA VAL A 109 25.57 -2.46 -7.82
C VAL A 109 25.09 -3.88 -7.58
N ARG A 110 25.06 -4.70 -8.64
CA ARG A 110 24.72 -6.12 -8.56
C ARG A 110 25.67 -6.84 -7.61
N ASP A 111 26.97 -6.64 -7.78
CA ASP A 111 27.99 -7.35 -7.03
C ASP A 111 27.92 -6.97 -5.54
N GLU A 112 27.70 -5.70 -5.19
CA GLU A 112 27.46 -5.29 -3.79
C GLU A 112 26.18 -5.89 -3.21
N CYS A 113 25.10 -5.97 -3.99
CA CYS A 113 23.86 -6.64 -3.57
C CYS A 113 24.08 -8.15 -3.31
N LEU A 114 24.80 -8.84 -4.20
CA LEU A 114 25.08 -10.27 -4.07
C LEU A 114 26.00 -10.55 -2.88
N CYS A 115 27.12 -9.83 -2.74
CA CYS A 115 28.01 -10.00 -1.61
C CYS A 115 27.30 -9.72 -0.28
N GLY A 116 26.53 -8.63 -0.20
CA GLY A 116 25.77 -8.32 1.01
C GLY A 116 24.69 -9.36 1.35
N PHE A 117 24.14 -10.06 0.36
CA PHE A 117 23.20 -11.15 0.57
C PHE A 117 23.90 -12.45 1.00
N GLU A 118 25.10 -12.73 0.47
CA GLU A 118 25.91 -13.88 0.89
C GLU A 118 26.40 -13.74 2.34
N GLU A 119 26.80 -12.52 2.76
CA GLU A 119 27.24 -12.21 4.12
C GLU A 119 26.20 -12.53 5.21
N ILE A 120 24.92 -12.56 4.86
CA ILE A 120 23.82 -12.74 5.82
C ILE A 120 23.21 -14.15 5.82
N GLN A 121 23.75 -15.11 5.06
CA GLN A 121 23.13 -16.45 4.93
C GLN A 121 22.92 -17.16 6.28
N ASP A 122 23.84 -16.96 7.24
CA ASP A 122 23.77 -17.54 8.58
C ASP A 122 23.25 -16.54 9.64
N SER A 123 22.83 -15.35 9.22
CA SER A 123 22.34 -14.32 10.13
C SER A 123 20.91 -14.62 10.60
N LYS A 124 20.62 -14.29 11.86
CA LYS A 124 19.24 -14.30 12.38
C LYS A 124 18.54 -13.02 11.92
N ILE A 125 17.29 -13.17 11.45
CA ILE A 125 16.44 -12.03 11.11
C ILE A 125 16.20 -11.20 12.38
N ASP A 126 16.52 -9.92 12.31
CA ASP A 126 16.37 -8.95 13.41
C ASP A 126 15.24 -7.97 13.10
N ILE A 127 14.16 -8.06 13.88
CA ILE A 127 12.95 -7.24 13.74
C ILE A 127 12.93 -6.01 14.64
N THR A 128 14.08 -5.56 15.16
CA THR A 128 14.18 -4.38 16.04
C THR A 128 13.60 -3.12 15.38
N ASN A 129 13.93 -2.89 14.10
CA ASN A 129 13.34 -1.85 13.27
C ASN A 129 13.41 -2.25 11.79
N PHE A 130 12.88 -1.41 10.90
CA PHE A 130 12.91 -1.69 9.46
C PHE A 130 14.35 -1.82 8.94
N ALA A 131 15.29 -0.97 9.39
CA ALA A 131 16.67 -1.01 8.91
C ALA A 131 17.34 -2.36 9.20
N THR A 132 17.30 -2.80 10.46
CA THR A 132 17.88 -4.08 10.87
C THR A 132 17.21 -5.25 10.18
N TRP A 133 15.89 -5.19 10.01
CA TRP A 133 15.15 -6.23 9.31
C TRP A 133 15.59 -6.32 7.84
N SER A 134 15.68 -5.18 7.17
CA SER A 134 16.08 -5.12 5.76
C SER A 134 17.50 -5.65 5.58
N GLU A 135 18.43 -5.24 6.44
CA GLU A 135 19.83 -5.69 6.34
C GLU A 135 19.98 -7.18 6.65
N THR A 136 19.27 -7.72 7.64
CA THR A 136 19.34 -9.14 8.02
C THR A 136 18.48 -10.06 7.14
N THR A 137 17.58 -9.52 6.32
CA THR A 137 16.75 -10.29 5.37
C THR A 137 17.30 -10.23 3.95
N PHE A 138 17.79 -9.07 3.52
CA PHE A 138 18.17 -8.80 2.13
C PHE A 138 19.65 -8.43 1.97
N GLY A 139 20.38 -8.22 3.06
CA GLY A 139 21.75 -7.76 3.02
C GLY A 139 21.87 -6.24 2.86
N LYS A 140 23.08 -5.74 3.12
CA LYS A 140 23.38 -4.30 3.09
C LYS A 140 23.24 -3.68 1.70
N GLY A 141 23.61 -4.40 0.64
CA GLY A 141 23.53 -3.90 -0.73
C GLY A 141 22.10 -3.61 -1.18
N ILE A 142 21.19 -4.58 -1.07
CA ILE A 142 19.76 -4.38 -1.40
C ILE A 142 19.16 -3.27 -0.53
N THR A 143 19.52 -3.25 0.76
CA THR A 143 19.03 -2.22 1.69
C THR A 143 19.47 -0.83 1.25
N LYS A 144 20.74 -0.66 0.91
CA LYS A 144 21.32 0.61 0.45
C LYS A 144 20.70 1.10 -0.86
N TYR A 145 20.53 0.21 -1.84
CA TYR A 145 20.17 0.61 -3.20
C TYR A 145 18.67 0.68 -3.47
N PHE A 146 17.85 -0.01 -2.67
CA PHE A 146 16.41 -0.03 -2.86
C PHE A 146 15.64 0.24 -1.57
N MET A 147 15.76 -0.62 -0.55
CA MET A 147 14.84 -0.56 0.60
C MET A 147 14.92 0.76 1.35
N ARG A 148 16.12 1.28 1.63
CA ARG A 148 16.29 2.55 2.33
C ARG A 148 15.79 3.74 1.50
N PRO A 149 16.33 4.05 0.32
CA PRO A 149 15.92 5.26 -0.41
C PRO A 149 14.43 5.23 -0.82
N TYR A 150 13.86 4.07 -1.11
CA TYR A 150 12.45 3.95 -1.42
C TYR A 150 11.55 4.20 -0.20
N ASN A 151 11.80 3.50 0.91
CA ASN A 151 10.93 3.59 2.08
C ASN A 151 11.10 4.91 2.85
N GLU A 152 12.31 5.48 2.95
CA GLU A 152 12.47 6.81 3.56
C GLU A 152 11.79 7.90 2.72
N LYS A 153 11.79 7.76 1.39
CA LYS A 153 11.03 8.66 0.51
C LYS A 153 9.52 8.50 0.69
N LEU A 154 9.04 7.26 0.78
CA LEU A 154 7.61 6.94 0.92
C LEU A 154 7.05 7.39 2.27
N PHE A 155 7.71 7.00 3.36
CA PHE A 155 7.25 7.26 4.72
C PHE A 155 7.72 8.62 5.27
N ARG A 156 8.68 9.27 4.61
CA ARG A 156 9.33 10.51 5.08
C ARG A 156 9.97 10.39 6.45
N THR A 157 10.42 9.19 6.79
CA THR A 157 10.96 8.80 8.11
C THR A 157 12.14 7.85 7.89
N LYS A 158 13.16 7.92 8.76
CA LYS A 158 14.32 7.02 8.70
C LYS A 158 13.90 5.57 8.99
N LEU A 159 14.56 4.59 8.38
CA LEU A 159 14.22 3.17 8.59
C LEU A 159 14.38 2.71 10.04
N GLU A 160 15.31 3.32 10.78
CA GLU A 160 15.55 3.02 12.20
C GLU A 160 14.38 3.44 13.10
N GLU A 161 13.58 4.41 12.64
CA GLU A 161 12.41 4.93 13.35
C GLU A 161 11.10 4.22 12.93
N LEU A 162 11.17 3.32 11.94
CA LEU A 162 10.05 2.52 11.48
C LEU A 162 10.06 1.14 12.15
N SER A 163 8.90 0.70 12.64
CA SER A 163 8.70 -0.68 13.08
C SER A 163 8.98 -1.67 11.93
N ALA A 164 9.54 -2.83 12.25
CA ALA A 164 9.67 -3.93 11.30
C ALA A 164 8.32 -4.44 10.77
N ASP A 165 7.18 -4.12 11.41
CA ASP A 165 5.85 -4.45 10.90
C ASP A 165 5.48 -3.66 9.64
N ALA A 166 6.13 -2.53 9.39
CA ALA A 166 5.89 -1.73 8.19
C ALA A 166 6.18 -2.52 6.89
N VAL A 167 6.90 -3.63 6.99
CA VAL A 167 7.20 -4.55 5.88
C VAL A 167 5.96 -5.23 5.31
N GLN A 168 4.88 -5.35 6.09
CA GLN A 168 3.61 -5.92 5.64
C GLN A 168 2.98 -5.10 4.51
N TYR A 169 3.36 -3.83 4.39
CA TYR A 169 2.89 -2.90 3.36
C TYR A 169 3.79 -2.87 2.12
N ILE A 170 4.89 -3.64 2.10
CA ILE A 170 5.71 -3.83 0.89
C ILE A 170 5.00 -4.85 0.00
N PRO A 171 4.56 -4.47 -1.22
CA PRO A 171 3.89 -5.40 -2.12
C PRO A 171 4.81 -6.59 -2.41
N ARG A 172 4.34 -7.83 -2.26
CA ARG A 172 5.15 -9.01 -2.64
C ARG A 172 5.08 -9.27 -4.15
#